data_AF-A0A2H0J0V7-F1
#
_entry.id   AF-A0A2H0J0V7-F1
#
_cell.length_a   1.000
_cell.length_b   1.000
_cell.length_c   1.000
_cell.angle_alpha   90.00
_cell.angle_beta   90.00
_cell.angle_gamma   90.00
#
_symmetry.space_group_name_H-M   'P 1'
#
loop_
_entity.id
_entity.type
_entity.pdbx_description
1 polymer ?
#
loop_
_entity_poly.entity_id
_entity_poly.type
_entity_poly.pdbx_seq_one_letter_code
_entity_poly.pdbx_strand_id
1 'polypeptide(L)'
;MSDKNAEPPQAWWRFGHVWLIISGPALVIVAGFVTLYLALSSPNEIVTDEVYRHSVEMNRKKGVTTLPDELAPAMQARNHAATGAVPLPAK
;
A
#
# COMPACT_ATOMS: atom_id res chain seq x y z
N MET A 1 -0.75 71.18 1.60
CA MET A 1 -0.21 69.92 2.14
C MET A 1 -0.70 68.83 1.20
N SER A 2 0.17 68.31 0.34
CA SER A 2 -0.21 67.30 -0.65
C SER A 2 -0.47 65.97 0.05
N ASP A 3 -1.70 65.48 -0.05
CA ASP A 3 -2.03 64.11 0.31
C ASP A 3 -1.21 63.17 -0.58
N LYS A 4 -0.25 62.48 0.04
CA LYS A 4 0.54 61.47 -0.63
C LYS A 4 -0.40 60.31 -0.93
N ASN A 5 -0.66 60.08 -2.21
CA ASN A 5 -1.39 58.93 -2.72
C ASN A 5 -0.93 57.66 -2.01
N ALA A 6 -1.75 57.14 -1.09
CA ALA A 6 -1.53 55.84 -0.49
C ALA A 6 -1.89 54.79 -1.54
N GLU A 7 -0.90 54.13 -2.13
CA GLU A 7 -1.20 53.00 -2.99
C GLU A 7 -1.94 51.91 -2.19
N PRO A 8 -3.00 51.31 -2.77
CA PRO A 8 -3.70 50.24 -2.10
C PRO A 8 -2.75 49.06 -1.87
N PRO A 9 -2.79 48.43 -0.68
CA PRO A 9 -1.89 47.33 -0.35
C PRO A 9 -2.04 46.18 -1.36
N GLN A 10 -0.90 45.64 -1.78
CA GLN A 10 -0.88 44.54 -2.75
C GLN A 10 -1.55 43.29 -2.18
N ALA A 11 -2.38 42.65 -2.99
CA ALA A 11 -3.10 41.45 -2.58
C ALA A 11 -2.15 40.29 -2.21
N TRP A 12 -2.48 39.58 -1.14
CA TRP A 12 -1.62 38.58 -0.48
C TRP A 12 -1.26 37.38 -1.38
N TRP A 13 -2.15 36.97 -2.29
CA TRP A 13 -1.91 35.84 -3.20
C TRP A 13 -0.80 36.10 -4.24
N ARG A 14 -0.36 37.36 -4.40
CA ARG A 14 0.75 37.72 -5.30
C ARG A 14 2.12 37.39 -4.72
N PHE A 15 2.23 37.13 -3.41
CA PHE A 15 3.51 36.80 -2.77
C PHE A 15 3.79 35.30 -2.86
N GLY A 16 4.91 34.91 -3.50
CA GLY A 16 5.27 33.50 -3.70
C GLY A 16 5.40 32.69 -2.39
N HIS A 17 5.88 33.31 -1.31
CA HIS A 17 6.03 32.65 0.00
C HIS A 17 4.71 32.16 0.60
N VAL A 18 3.59 32.80 0.27
CA VAL A 18 2.26 32.36 0.70
C VAL A 18 1.96 30.97 0.13
N TRP A 19 2.33 30.73 -1.13
CA TRP A 19 2.16 29.43 -1.76
C TRP A 19 3.04 28.35 -1.15
N LEU A 20 4.24 28.69 -0.66
CA LEU A 20 5.09 27.74 0.06
C LEU A 20 4.39 27.24 1.33
N ILE A 21 3.75 28.14 2.08
CA ILE A 21 3.02 27.79 3.30
C ILE A 21 1.78 26.96 2.98
N ILE A 22 1.02 27.31 1.94
CA ILE A 22 -0.19 26.58 1.51
C ILE A 22 0.17 25.21 0.93
N SER A 23 1.33 25.09 0.25
CA SER A 23 1.74 23.87 -0.44
C SER A 23 1.91 22.68 0.50
N GLY A 24 2.41 22.89 1.72
CA GLY A 24 2.60 21.83 2.71
C GLY A 24 1.29 21.11 3.04
N PRO A 25 0.28 21.80 3.60
CA PRO A 25 -1.03 21.21 3.88
C PRO A 25 -1.72 20.67 2.63
N ALA A 26 -1.65 21.40 1.50
CA ALA A 26 -2.27 20.95 0.25
C ALA A 26 -1.70 19.61 -0.24
N LEU A 27 -0.38 19.42 -0.13
CA LEU A 27 0.29 18.18 -0.51
C LEU A 27 -0.18 17.00 0.34
N VAL A 28 -0.33 17.19 1.66
CA VAL A 28 -0.81 16.14 2.57
C VAL A 28 -2.23 15.72 2.23
N ILE A 29 -3.12 16.67 1.91
CA ILE A 29 -4.49 16.37 1.49
C ILE A 29 -4.49 15.51 0.22
N VAL A 30 -3.70 15.88 -0.79
CA VAL A 30 -3.56 15.10 -2.03
C VAL A 30 -3.02 13.70 -1.74
N ALA A 31 -1.99 13.57 -0.91
CA ALA A 31 -1.43 12.27 -0.51
C ALA A 31 -2.46 11.39 0.22
N GLY A 32 -3.31 12.00 1.06
CA GLY A 32 -4.42 11.33 1.73
C GLY A 32 -5.43 10.75 0.73
N PHE A 33 -5.81 11.52 -0.29
CA PHE A 33 -6.69 11.03 -1.36
C PHE A 33 -6.05 9.93 -2.20
N VAL A 34 -4.76 10.03 -2.51
CA VAL A 34 -4.02 8.96 -3.21
C VAL A 34 -4.03 7.69 -2.37
N THR A 35 -3.78 7.80 -1.06
CA THR A 35 -3.81 6.66 -0.15
C THR A 35 -5.21 6.04 -0.07
N LEU A 36 -6.26 6.87 0.02
CA LEU A 36 -7.64 6.42 0.00
C LEU A 36 -7.98 5.71 -1.31
N TYR A 37 -7.53 6.26 -2.45
CA TYR A 37 -7.72 5.65 -3.75
C TYR A 37 -7.08 4.25 -3.82
N LEU A 38 -5.83 4.12 -3.34
CA LEU A 38 -5.15 2.82 -3.27
C LEU A 38 -5.88 1.83 -2.37
N ALA A 39 -6.38 2.30 -1.21
CA ALA A 39 -7.12 1.46 -0.27
C ALA A 39 -8.45 0.94 -0.84
N LEU A 40 -9.16 1.77 -1.61
CA LEU A 40 -10.40 1.36 -2.28
C LEU A 40 -10.14 0.47 -3.50
N SER A 41 -9.04 0.70 -4.21
CA SER A 41 -8.70 -0.02 -5.45
C SER A 41 -8.00 -1.35 -5.21
N SER A 42 -7.43 -1.56 -4.02
CA SER A 42 -6.76 -2.80 -3.63
C SER A 42 -7.67 -3.56 -2.69
N PRO A 43 -8.61 -4.38 -3.19
CA PRO A 43 -9.29 -5.34 -2.33
C PRO A 43 -8.20 -6.22 -1.73
N ASN A 44 -7.97 -6.09 -0.42
CA ASN A 44 -7.16 -7.02 0.32
C ASN A 44 -7.86 -8.38 0.18
N GLU A 45 -7.40 -9.19 -0.78
CA GLU A 45 -7.95 -10.52 -0.98
C GLU A 45 -7.69 -11.29 0.32
N ILE A 46 -8.77 -11.62 1.02
CA ILE A 46 -8.68 -12.44 2.20
C ILE A 46 -8.25 -13.81 1.69
N VAL A 47 -7.03 -14.23 2.04
CA VAL A 47 -6.57 -15.60 1.80
C VAL A 47 -7.46 -16.51 2.64
N THR A 48 -8.55 -16.96 2.03
CA THR A 48 -9.44 -17.95 2.63
C THR A 48 -8.84 -19.34 2.46
N ASP A 49 -9.21 -20.27 3.34
CA ASP A 49 -8.80 -21.66 3.23
C ASP A 49 -9.15 -22.25 1.86
N GLU A 50 -10.25 -21.82 1.23
CA GLU A 50 -10.66 -22.28 -0.11
C GLU A 50 -9.68 -21.82 -1.20
N VAL A 51 -9.28 -20.54 -1.21
CA VAL A 51 -8.31 -20.00 -2.16
C VAL A 51 -6.94 -20.68 -1.98
N TYR A 52 -6.54 -20.91 -0.73
CA TYR A 52 -5.32 -21.66 -0.44
C TYR A 52 -5.41 -23.09 -0.95
N ARG A 53 -6.50 -23.81 -0.65
CA ARG A 53 -6.73 -25.18 -1.15
C ARG A 53 -6.70 -25.24 -2.66
N HIS A 54 -7.33 -24.28 -3.35
CA HIS A 54 -7.30 -24.18 -4.79
C HIS A 54 -5.87 -24.06 -5.34
N SER A 55 -5.05 -23.20 -4.73
CA SER A 55 -3.64 -23.04 -5.11
C SER A 55 -2.79 -24.30 -4.84
N VAL A 56 -3.00 -24.99 -3.71
CA VAL A 56 -2.34 -26.25 -3.37
C VAL A 56 -2.71 -27.35 -4.37
N GLU A 57 -3.98 -27.46 -4.74
CA GLU A 57 -4.47 -28.42 -5.72
C GLU A 57 -3.90 -28.16 -7.11
N MET A 58 -3.78 -26.89 -7.52
CA MET A 58 -3.12 -26.52 -8.78
C MET A 58 -1.64 -26.92 -8.79
N ASN A 59 -0.91 -26.67 -7.70
CA ASN A 59 0.50 -27.08 -7.58
C ASN A 59 0.65 -28.60 -7.62
N ARG A 60 -0.26 -29.34 -6.94
CA ARG A 60 -0.30 -30.80 -6.99
C ARG A 60 -0.52 -31.33 -8.41
N LYS A 61 -1.45 -30.74 -9.18
CA LYS A 61 -1.68 -31.11 -10.59
C LYS A 61 -0.46 -30.86 -11.47
N LYS A 62 0.41 -29.92 -11.10
CA LYS A 62 1.69 -29.65 -11.77
C LYS A 62 2.83 -30.56 -11.31
N GLY A 63 2.55 -31.55 -10.45
CA GLY A 63 3.55 -32.49 -9.94
C GLY A 63 4.44 -31.91 -8.84
N VAL A 64 4.11 -30.73 -8.30
CA VAL A 64 4.80 -30.16 -7.15
C VAL A 64 4.44 -30.99 -5.91
N THR A 65 5.43 -31.49 -5.19
CA THR A 65 5.24 -32.28 -3.96
C THR A 65 5.62 -31.50 -2.70
N THR A 66 6.46 -30.48 -2.85
CA THR A 66 6.99 -29.64 -1.77
C THR A 66 7.02 -28.19 -2.20
N LEU A 67 6.65 -27.28 -1.30
CA LEU A 67 6.82 -25.85 -1.47
C LEU A 67 8.11 -25.40 -0.77
N PRO A 68 8.79 -24.35 -1.29
CA PRO A 68 9.83 -23.67 -0.53
C PRO A 68 9.27 -23.14 0.77
N ASP A 69 10.02 -23.24 1.86
CA ASP A 69 9.59 -22.81 3.21
C ASP A 69 9.14 -21.34 3.25
N GLU A 70 9.78 -20.47 2.44
CA GLU A 70 9.45 -19.05 2.32
C GLU A 70 8.05 -18.77 1.75
N LEU A 71 7.50 -19.70 0.98
CA LEU A 71 6.19 -19.58 0.34
C LEU A 71 5.10 -20.37 1.07
N ALA A 72 5.45 -21.09 2.14
CA ALA A 72 4.51 -21.89 2.91
C ALA A 72 3.79 -21.03 3.98
N PRO A 73 2.54 -21.35 4.34
CA PRO A 73 1.84 -20.65 5.42
C PRO A 73 2.63 -20.71 6.73
N ALA A 74 2.60 -19.63 7.51
CA ALA A 74 3.37 -19.50 8.74
C ALA A 74 3.17 -20.67 9.73
N MET A 75 1.96 -21.22 9.80
CA MET A 75 1.65 -22.40 10.63
C MET A 75 2.31 -23.69 10.14
N GLN A 76 2.49 -23.84 8.83
CA GLN A 76 3.18 -24.97 8.23
C GLN A 76 4.71 -24.77 8.24
N ALA A 77 5.20 -23.55 8.06
CA ALA A 77 6.65 -23.26 8.03
C ALA A 77 7.34 -23.39 9.41
N ARG A 78 6.62 -23.16 10.52
CA ARG A 78 7.22 -23.06 11.88
C ARG A 78 8.14 -24.22 12.29
N ASN A 79 7.87 -25.44 11.81
CA ASN A 79 8.67 -26.62 12.14
C ASN A 79 9.54 -27.11 10.97
N HIS A 80 9.48 -26.45 9.81
CA HIS A 80 10.16 -26.85 8.58
C HIS A 80 11.38 -25.98 8.23
N ALA A 81 11.71 -25.01 9.08
CA ALA A 81 12.90 -24.16 8.96
C ALA A 81 14.22 -24.94 8.81
N ALA A 82 14.32 -26.15 9.38
CA ALA A 82 15.51 -27.00 9.27
C ALA A 82 15.55 -27.83 7.96
N THR A 83 14.41 -28.04 7.30
CA THR A 83 14.29 -28.84 6.07
C THR A 83 14.31 -28.01 4.79
N GLY A 84 14.06 -26.71 4.88
CA GLY A 84 14.04 -25.78 3.72
C GLY A 84 12.89 -25.99 2.73
N ALA A 85 12.08 -27.03 2.92
CA ALA A 85 10.93 -27.37 2.11
C ALA A 85 9.80 -27.92 2.97
N VAL A 86 8.57 -27.54 2.63
CA VAL A 86 7.34 -27.96 3.30
C VAL A 86 6.55 -28.90 2.37
N PRO A 87 6.17 -30.11 2.82
CA PRO A 87 5.29 -30.97 2.04
C PRO A 87 3.94 -30.29 1.77
N LEU A 88 3.39 -30.46 0.56
CA LEU A 88 2.02 -30.00 0.33
C LEU A 88 1.05 -30.72 1.30
N PRO A 89 0.10 -29.99 1.93
CA PRO A 89 -0.79 -30.58 2.92
C PRO A 89 -1.63 -31.70 2.31
N ALA A 90 -1.85 -32.77 3.07
CA ALA A 90 -2.71 -33.89 2.67
C ALA A 90 -4.16 -33.43 2.48
N LYS A 91 -4.93 -34.19 1.68
CA LYS A 91 -6.35 -33.92 1.40
C LYS A 91 -7.20 -33.93 2.67
#